data_AF-A0A2D4HFA6-F1
#
_entry.id   AF-A0A2D4HFA6-F1
#
_cell.length_a   1.000
_cell.length_b   1.000
_cell.length_c   1.000
_cell.angle_alpha   90.00
_cell.angle_beta   90.00
_cell.angle_gamma   90.00
#
_symmetry.space_group_name_H-M   'P 1'
#
loop_
_entity.id
_entity.type
_entity.pdbx_description
1 polymer ?
#
loop_
_entity_poly.entity_id
_entity_poly.type
_entity_poly.pdbx_seq_one_letter_code
_entity_poly.pdbx_strand_id
1 'polypeptide(L)'
;MAQVSTILRTSPQLLLEELNDVEYKFQFAYFRMGIKHGEILQSGFFQASLAEINKRINFLERLGRYQTPDKKGQTQTVNPKLKSIIRASEQDFVTEIARSSIEEYEVFKKLLADEEEQRRQQEEAMEEFSDSENDDGSGSE
;
A
#
# COMPACT_ATOMS: atom_id res chain seq x y z
N MET A 1 -21.66 -6.46 -13.95
CA MET A 1 -22.60 -6.36 -12.80
C MET A 1 -22.29 -7.29 -11.63
N ALA A 2 -22.00 -8.59 -11.83
CA ALA A 2 -21.80 -9.54 -10.72
C ALA A 2 -20.60 -9.23 -9.78
N GLN A 3 -19.52 -8.66 -10.31
CA GLN A 3 -18.32 -8.33 -9.53
C GLN A 3 -18.56 -7.17 -8.55
N VAL A 4 -19.13 -6.06 -9.02
CA VAL A 4 -19.47 -4.89 -8.16
C VAL A 4 -20.44 -5.30 -7.05
N SER A 5 -21.49 -6.07 -7.38
CA SER A 5 -22.41 -6.60 -6.37
C SER A 5 -21.70 -7.48 -5.32
N THR A 6 -20.69 -8.24 -5.72
CA THR A 6 -19.89 -9.05 -4.80
C THR A 6 -19.02 -8.17 -3.89
N ILE A 7 -18.35 -7.15 -4.45
CA ILE A 7 -17.56 -6.19 -3.66
C ILE A 7 -18.43 -5.54 -2.59
N LEU A 8 -19.58 -4.98 -2.98
CA LEU A 8 -20.48 -4.29 -2.06
C LEU A 8 -21.04 -5.22 -0.98
N ARG A 9 -21.28 -6.49 -1.31
CA ARG A 9 -21.72 -7.51 -0.33
C ARG A 9 -20.61 -7.87 0.67
N THR A 10 -19.35 -7.94 0.22
CA THR A 10 -18.22 -8.34 1.07
C THR A 10 -17.52 -7.19 1.77
N SER A 11 -17.70 -5.97 1.28
CA SER A 11 -17.03 -4.74 1.72
C SER A 11 -18.01 -3.57 1.68
N PRO A 12 -19.13 -3.62 2.43
CA PRO A 12 -20.15 -2.57 2.41
C PRO A 12 -19.63 -1.21 2.89
N GLN A 13 -18.56 -1.18 3.69
CA GLN A 13 -17.89 0.04 4.16
C GLN A 13 -17.39 0.94 3.04
N LEU A 14 -17.14 0.39 1.84
CA LEU A 14 -16.72 1.19 0.68
C LEU A 14 -17.76 2.24 0.26
N LEU A 15 -19.04 2.05 0.63
CA LEU A 15 -20.09 3.03 0.38
C LEU A 15 -19.96 4.29 1.26
N LEU A 16 -19.11 4.23 2.29
CA LEU A 16 -18.83 5.32 3.22
C LEU A 16 -17.45 5.95 2.98
N GLU A 17 -16.61 5.34 2.14
CA GLU A 17 -15.28 5.84 1.78
C GLU A 17 -15.40 6.83 0.60
N GLU A 18 -14.49 7.81 0.55
CA GLU A 18 -14.42 8.74 -0.58
C GLU A 18 -14.04 7.99 -1.86
N LEU A 19 -14.67 8.37 -2.98
CA LEU A 19 -14.48 7.66 -4.26
C LEU A 19 -13.00 7.66 -4.70
N ASN A 20 -12.31 8.78 -4.47
CA ASN A 20 -10.89 8.93 -4.79
C ASN A 20 -10.02 7.95 -3.99
N ASP A 21 -10.35 7.70 -2.71
CA ASP A 21 -9.60 6.76 -1.86
C ASP A 21 -9.81 5.32 -2.31
N VAL A 22 -11.04 4.96 -2.66
CA VAL A 22 -11.38 3.63 -3.19
C VAL A 22 -10.67 3.39 -4.52
N GLU A 23 -10.66 4.40 -5.40
CA GLU A 23 -9.94 4.34 -6.67
C GLU A 23 -8.43 4.19 -6.44
N TYR A 24 -7.82 5.02 -5.59
CA TYR A 24 -6.40 4.95 -5.27
C TYR A 24 -6.02 3.58 -4.71
N LYS A 25 -6.82 3.04 -3.79
CA LYS A 25 -6.63 1.69 -3.22
C LYS A 25 -6.66 0.63 -4.30
N PHE A 26 -7.59 0.71 -5.25
CA PHE A 26 -7.64 -0.20 -6.41
C PHE A 26 -6.42 -0.05 -7.33
N GLN A 27 -6.05 1.20 -7.67
CA GLN A 27 -4.88 1.49 -8.50
C GLN A 27 -3.59 0.96 -7.86
N PHE A 28 -3.47 1.05 -6.53
CA PHE A 28 -2.36 0.46 -5.79
C PHE A 28 -2.28 -1.06 -6.01
N ALA A 29 -3.37 -1.81 -5.83
CA ALA A 29 -3.35 -3.25 -6.10
C ALA A 29 -3.05 -3.58 -7.57
N TYR A 30 -3.62 -2.83 -8.51
CA TYR A 30 -3.54 -3.17 -9.92
C TYR A 30 -2.20 -2.77 -10.54
N PHE A 31 -1.75 -1.53 -10.33
CA PHE A 31 -0.54 -0.98 -10.94
C PHE A 31 0.70 -1.20 -10.09
N ARG A 32 0.63 -0.91 -8.78
CA ARG A 32 1.80 -1.05 -7.88
C ARG A 32 2.05 -2.52 -7.55
N MET A 33 1.02 -3.30 -7.25
CA MET A 33 1.19 -4.70 -6.88
C MET A 33 1.10 -5.67 -8.07
N GLY A 34 0.65 -5.22 -9.25
CA GLY A 34 0.52 -6.05 -10.45
C GLY A 34 -0.56 -7.14 -10.35
N ILE A 35 -1.57 -6.94 -9.48
CA ILE A 35 -2.56 -7.97 -9.16
C ILE A 35 -3.78 -7.84 -10.07
N LYS A 36 -4.23 -8.97 -10.63
CA LYS A 36 -5.39 -9.00 -11.52
C LYS A 36 -6.70 -8.83 -10.73
N HIS A 37 -7.70 -8.22 -11.36
CA HIS A 37 -9.06 -8.00 -10.82
C HIS A 37 -9.63 -9.20 -10.06
N GLY A 38 -9.55 -10.42 -10.62
CA GLY A 38 -10.10 -11.62 -9.99
C GLY A 38 -9.47 -11.95 -8.63
N GLU A 39 -8.17 -11.72 -8.48
CA GLU A 39 -7.46 -11.98 -7.22
C GLU A 39 -7.75 -10.90 -6.17
N ILE A 40 -7.85 -9.63 -6.58
CA ILE A 40 -8.26 -8.52 -5.70
C ILE A 40 -9.62 -8.81 -5.06
N LEU A 41 -10.57 -9.32 -5.83
CA LEU A 41 -11.91 -9.67 -5.35
C LEU A 41 -11.89 -10.85 -4.36
N GLN A 42 -11.09 -11.88 -4.66
CA GLN A 42 -11.05 -13.10 -3.84
C GLN A 42 -10.21 -12.96 -2.57
N SER A 43 -9.27 -12.03 -2.53
CA SER A 43 -8.41 -11.80 -1.38
C SER A 43 -9.12 -11.10 -0.22
N GLY A 44 -10.22 -10.40 -0.48
CA GLY A 44 -10.82 -9.50 0.50
C GLY A 44 -10.06 -8.18 0.63
N PHE A 45 -9.37 -7.76 -0.44
CA PHE A 45 -8.53 -6.55 -0.46
C PHE A 45 -9.23 -5.29 0.08
N PHE A 46 -10.49 -5.10 -0.30
CA PHE A 46 -11.26 -3.95 0.14
C PHE A 46 -11.70 -4.00 1.62
N GLN A 47 -11.57 -5.15 2.30
CA GLN A 47 -11.90 -5.30 3.72
C GLN A 47 -10.81 -4.78 4.65
N ALA A 48 -9.55 -4.78 4.21
CA ALA A 48 -8.43 -4.25 4.97
C ALA A 48 -8.17 -2.78 4.61
N SER A 49 -7.62 -1.99 5.54
CA SER A 49 -7.20 -0.63 5.25
C SER A 49 -5.95 -0.64 4.35
N LEU A 50 -5.78 0.41 3.53
CA LEU A 50 -4.61 0.53 2.67
C LEU A 50 -3.31 0.63 3.51
N ALA A 51 -3.36 1.31 4.65
CA ALA A 51 -2.24 1.40 5.59
C ALA A 51 -1.79 0.02 6.10
N GLU A 52 -2.72 -0.86 6.46
CA GLU A 52 -2.38 -2.22 6.92
C GLU A 52 -1.77 -3.06 5.79
N ILE A 53 -2.34 -2.97 4.59
CA ILE A 53 -1.80 -3.64 3.41
C ILE A 53 -0.38 -3.14 3.13
N ASN A 54 -0.16 -1.83 3.16
CA ASN A 54 1.15 -1.23 2.92
C ASN A 54 2.20 -1.67 3.94
N LYS A 55 1.86 -1.74 5.23
CA LYS A 55 2.77 -2.24 6.27
C LYS A 55 3.21 -3.67 5.98
N ARG A 56 2.26 -4.56 5.69
CA ARG A 56 2.56 -5.97 5.39
C ARG A 56 3.39 -6.14 4.12
N ILE A 57 3.05 -5.41 3.06
CA ILE A 57 3.78 -5.47 1.79
C ILE A 57 5.19 -4.90 1.93
N ASN A 58 5.35 -3.71 2.54
CA ASN A 58 6.68 -3.14 2.78
C ASN A 58 7.57 -4.06 3.61
N PHE A 59 7.00 -4.71 4.64
CA PHE A 59 7.75 -5.66 5.44
C PHE A 59 8.25 -6.85 4.61
N LEU A 60 7.37 -7.45 3.79
CA LEU A 60 7.76 -8.54 2.90
C LEU A 60 8.75 -8.09 1.80
N GLU A 61 8.61 -6.87 1.28
CA GLU A 61 9.54 -6.30 0.31
C GLU A 61 10.94 -6.14 0.90
N ARG A 62 11.06 -5.61 2.12
CA ARG A 62 12.36 -5.46 2.81
C ARG A 62 12.99 -6.79 3.21
N LEU A 63 12.17 -7.81 3.45
CA LEU A 63 12.64 -9.19 3.68
C LEU A 63 12.97 -9.93 2.38
N GLY A 64 12.74 -9.32 1.20
CA GLY A 64 12.92 -9.98 -0.10
C GLY A 64 11.92 -11.11 -0.38
N ARG A 65 10.83 -11.19 0.39
CA ARG A 65 9.77 -12.21 0.29
C ARG A 65 8.61 -11.77 -0.58
N TYR A 66 8.53 -10.49 -0.90
CA TYR A 66 7.63 -9.94 -1.89
C TYR A 66 8.43 -9.10 -2.87
N GLN A 67 8.12 -9.23 -4.15
CA GLN A 67 8.70 -8.41 -5.19
C GLN A 67 7.58 -7.76 -5.98
N THR A 68 7.62 -6.43 -6.12
CA THR A 68 6.77 -5.73 -7.08
C THR A 68 7.00 -6.31 -8.50
N PRO A 69 5.95 -6.78 -9.20
CA PRO A 69 6.10 -7.36 -10.53
C PRO A 69 6.67 -6.35 -11.53
N ASP A 70 7.43 -6.85 -12.51
CA ASP A 70 7.92 -6.03 -13.61
C ASP A 70 6.79 -5.60 -14.56
N LYS A 71 7.13 -4.85 -15.62
CA LYS A 71 6.15 -4.39 -16.64
C LYS A 71 5.39 -5.54 -17.34
N LYS A 72 5.89 -6.77 -17.25
CA LYS A 72 5.25 -7.98 -17.81
C LYS A 72 4.48 -8.77 -16.75
N GLY A 73 4.41 -8.28 -15.52
CA GLY A 73 3.77 -8.94 -14.39
C GLY A 73 4.59 -10.13 -13.87
N GLN A 74 5.90 -10.16 -14.10
CA GLN A 74 6.79 -11.23 -13.68
C GLN A 74 7.61 -10.82 -12.44
N THR A 75 7.86 -11.80 -11.57
CA THR A 75 8.72 -11.68 -10.39
C THR A 75 9.81 -12.75 -10.46
N GLN A 76 10.97 -12.48 -9.87
CA GLN A 76 12.07 -13.45 -9.79
C GLN A 76 11.76 -14.54 -8.75
N THR A 77 11.04 -14.16 -7.69
CA THR A 77 10.55 -15.05 -6.64
C THR A 77 9.02 -15.13 -6.69
N VAL A 78 8.45 -16.26 -6.28
CA VAL A 78 6.99 -16.42 -6.23
C VAL A 78 6.45 -15.67 -5.02
N ASN A 79 5.70 -14.59 -5.25
CA ASN A 79 5.06 -13.83 -4.18
C ASN A 79 4.02 -14.67 -3.43
N PRO A 80 3.86 -14.47 -2.11
CA PRO A 80 2.74 -15.01 -1.36
C PRO A 80 1.40 -14.51 -1.95
N LYS A 81 0.37 -15.35 -1.87
CA LYS A 81 -0.97 -15.00 -2.37
C LYS A 81 -1.52 -13.79 -1.63
N LEU A 82 -2.17 -12.86 -2.34
CA LEU A 82 -2.72 -11.66 -1.71
C LEU A 82 -3.70 -12.00 -0.56
N LYS A 83 -4.50 -13.05 -0.75
CA LYS A 83 -5.44 -13.53 0.27
C LYS A 83 -4.76 -13.93 1.58
N SER A 84 -3.58 -14.58 1.53
CA SER A 84 -2.87 -14.98 2.74
C SER A 84 -2.26 -13.77 3.43
N ILE A 85 -1.76 -12.79 2.68
CA ILE A 85 -1.21 -11.55 3.25
C ILE A 85 -2.30 -10.78 3.99
N ILE A 86 -3.51 -10.68 3.41
CA ILE A 86 -4.57 -9.81 3.93
C ILE A 86 -5.39 -10.47 5.03
N ARG A 87 -5.75 -11.75 4.88
CA ARG A 87 -6.67 -12.43 5.81
C ARG A 87 -5.98 -13.11 6.98
N ALA A 88 -4.66 -13.28 6.93
CA ALA A 88 -3.93 -13.87 8.06
C ALA A 88 -4.06 -12.97 9.29
N SER A 89 -4.10 -13.59 10.46
CA SER A 89 -3.85 -12.88 11.71
C SER A 89 -2.45 -12.26 11.66
N GLU A 90 -2.20 -11.22 12.47
CA GLU A 90 -0.85 -10.63 12.52
C GLU A 90 0.20 -11.68 12.88
N GLN A 91 -0.14 -12.58 13.83
CA GLN A 91 0.72 -13.70 14.22
C GLN A 91 1.08 -14.59 13.03
N ASP A 92 0.07 -15.10 12.32
CA ASP A 92 0.30 -16.02 11.20
C ASP A 92 1.00 -15.34 10.03
N PHE A 93 0.70 -14.06 9.80
CA PHE A 93 1.39 -13.26 8.79
C PHE A 93 2.88 -13.21 9.09
N VAL A 94 3.26 -12.90 10.33
CA VAL A 94 4.66 -12.76 10.69
C VAL A 94 5.40 -14.10 10.73
N THR A 95 4.83 -15.14 11.34
CA THR A 95 5.53 -16.42 11.52
C THR A 95 5.50 -17.30 10.28
N GLU A 96 4.37 -17.37 9.57
CA GLU A 96 4.22 -18.30 8.44
C GLU A 96 4.53 -17.68 7.09
N ILE A 97 4.23 -16.39 6.91
CA ILE A 97 4.41 -15.69 5.62
C ILE A 97 5.73 -14.93 5.60
N ALA A 98 5.96 -14.06 6.59
CA ALA A 98 7.18 -13.27 6.68
C ALA A 98 8.38 -14.07 7.23
N ARG A 99 8.12 -15.20 7.92
CA ARG A 99 9.15 -16.03 8.57
C ARG A 99 10.06 -15.19 9.48
N SER A 100 9.44 -14.32 10.26
CA SER A 100 10.08 -13.41 11.22
C SER A 100 9.47 -13.60 12.62
N SER A 101 9.95 -12.82 13.59
CA SER A 101 9.35 -12.70 14.92
C SER A 101 8.38 -11.51 14.99
N ILE A 102 7.41 -11.60 15.92
CA ILE A 102 6.46 -10.51 16.18
C ILE A 102 7.18 -9.26 16.65
N GLU A 103 8.23 -9.42 17.46
CA GLU A 103 9.05 -8.31 17.96
C GLU A 103 9.69 -7.51 16.81
N GLU A 104 10.26 -8.19 15.81
CA GLU A 104 10.80 -7.53 14.62
C GLU A 104 9.72 -6.77 13.85
N TYR A 105 8.53 -7.35 13.72
CA TYR A 105 7.42 -6.67 13.02
C TYR A 105 6.91 -5.44 13.79
N GLU A 106 6.83 -5.50 15.11
CA GLU A 106 6.47 -4.35 15.96
C GLU A 106 7.49 -3.22 15.85
N VAL A 107 8.79 -3.55 15.88
CA VAL A 107 9.86 -2.56 15.67
C VAL A 107 9.76 -1.98 14.26
N PHE A 108 9.53 -2.82 13.26
CA PHE A 108 9.35 -2.39 11.88
C PHE A 108 8.18 -1.41 11.70
N LYS A 109 7.03 -1.67 12.34
CA LYS A 109 5.88 -0.76 12.28
C LYS A 109 6.21 0.64 12.79
N LYS A 110 7.04 0.75 13.84
CA LYS A 110 7.49 2.05 14.39
C LYS A 110 8.43 2.75 13.41
N LEU A 111 9.44 2.03 12.92
CA LEU A 111 10.39 2.57 11.95
C LEU A 111 9.69 3.05 10.66
N LEU A 112 8.73 2.29 10.16
CA LEU A 112 7.98 2.67 8.96
C LEU A 112 7.15 3.94 9.20
N ALA A 113 6.53 4.08 10.37
CA ALA A 113 5.79 5.29 10.72
C ALA A 113 6.71 6.53 10.80
N ASP A 114 7.89 6.37 11.40
CA ASP A 114 8.88 7.45 11.48
C ASP A 114 9.40 7.85 10.08
N GLU A 115 9.63 6.88 9.19
CA GLU A 115 10.05 7.14 7.81
C GLU A 115 8.97 7.83 6.97
N GLU A 116 7.69 7.47 7.15
CA GLU A 116 6.55 8.12 6.49
C GLU A 116 6.41 9.58 6.95
N GLU A 117 6.61 9.85 8.24
CA GLU A 117 6.57 11.19 8.80
C GLU A 117 7.75 12.05 8.30
N GLN A 118 8.97 11.51 8.30
CA GLN A 118 10.13 12.21 7.75
C GLN A 118 9.97 12.53 6.26
N ARG A 119 9.36 11.63 5.49
CA ARG A 119 9.09 11.87 4.06
C ARG A 119 8.09 13.02 3.87
N ARG A 120 7.02 13.04 4.66
CA ARG A 120 6.03 14.14 4.61
C ARG A 120 6.67 15.49 4.93
N GLN A 121 7.50 15.55 5.97
CA GLN A 121 8.22 16.78 6.34
C GLN A 121 9.18 17.25 5.25
N GLN A 122 9.84 16.33 4.54
CA GLN A 122 10.70 16.67 3.41
C GLN A 122 9.92 17.18 2.20
N GLU A 123 8.77 16.58 1.90
CA GLU A 123 7.87 17.03 0.82
C GLU A 123 7.34 18.44 1.12
N GLU A 124 6.86 18.69 2.33
CA GLU A 124 6.39 20.01 2.79
C GLU A 124 7.50 21.08 2.72
N ALA A 125 8.71 20.77 3.19
CA ALA A 125 9.85 21.70 3.12
C ALA A 125 10.27 22.03 1.67
N MET A 126 10.12 21.07 0.75
CA MET A 126 10.45 21.28 -0.66
C MET A 126 9.40 22.13 -1.38
N GLU A 127 8.13 22.01 -0.99
CA GLU A 127 7.05 22.89 -1.47
C GLU A 127 7.24 24.33 -0.96
N GLU A 128 7.57 24.52 0.32
CA GLU A 128 7.84 25.86 0.89
C GLU A 128 9.03 26.57 0.20
N PHE A 129 10.07 25.81 -0.15
CA PHE A 129 11.21 26.33 -0.91
C PHE A 129 10.84 26.72 -2.34
N SER A 130 9.97 25.94 -3.00
CA SER A 130 9.49 26.22 -4.36
C SER A 130 8.62 27.48 -4.45
N ASP A 131 7.83 27.79 -3.42
CA ASP A 131 7.01 29.01 -3.39
C ASP A 131 7.84 30.27 -3.12
N SER A 132 9.00 30.14 -2.47
CA SER A 132 9.89 31.26 -2.16
C SER A 132 10.75 31.72 -3.35
N GLU A 133 10.97 30.89 -4.37
CA GLU A 133 11.77 31.24 -5.57
C GLU A 133 10.97 31.96 -6.68
N ASN A 134 9.66 32.16 -6.52
CA ASN A 134 8.81 32.83 -7.53
C ASN A 134 8.58 34.33 -7.28
N ASP A 135 9.23 34.95 -6.27
CA ASP A 135 9.02 36.37 -5.89
C ASP A 135 10.22 37.30 -6.22
N ASP A 136 10.95 37.07 -7.32
CA ASP A 136 12.06 37.97 -7.72
C ASP A 136 12.07 38.31 -9.23
N GLY A 137 10.89 38.68 -9.76
CA GLY A 137 10.68 38.88 -11.21
C GLY A 137 9.90 40.11 -11.66
N SER A 138 9.68 41.13 -10.83
CA SER A 138 9.06 42.39 -11.29
C SER A 138 9.88 43.62 -10.90
N GLY A 139 10.86 43.95 -11.73
CA GLY A 139 11.64 45.19 -11.59
C GLY A 139 12.31 45.59 -12.90
N SER A 140 11.54 46.05 -13.89
CA SER A 140 12.06 46.83 -15.03
C SER A 140 10.94 47.57 -15.78
N GLU A 141 10.68 48.84 -15.42
CA GLU A 141 10.30 49.91 -16.35
C GLU A 141 10.95 51.22 -15.91
#